data_AF-A0A6A3YPM0-F1
#
_entry.id   AF-A0A6A3YPM0-F1
#
_cell.length_a   1.000
_cell.length_b   1.000
_cell.length_c   1.000
_cell.angle_alpha   90.00
_cell.angle_beta   90.00
_cell.angle_gamma   90.00
#
_symmetry.space_group_name_H-M   'P 1'
#
loop_
_entity.id
_entity.type
_entity.pdbx_description
1 polymer ?
#
loop_
_entity_poly.entity_id
_entity_poly.type
_entity_poly.pdbx_seq_one_letter_code
_entity_poly.pdbx_strand_id
1 'polypeptide(L)'
;MKSGVTADLTEELGVHTAAAKTMRKEYKNDLEAASDERAVIVMDFSHNLTLPSVSATPSQWYFLSLVNVYLFGIYYANKNIQYNYVYEESVAGKGTDEVNSMLFHFIQKIVVANGHQKLTIYADNCGGQNKNNFVVKMLLGLAQMGELETIDLKFFIKGHTKNAVDRGFGHIRKKFVREDVWTMDQLLEVVNAASSSALVHVPKENAVMKVFRTAVQEAYKDMKSVQSYQIFGMATDNPGVVSCRAGPNSEVVTQDLRRSFDSIPTSDEKVRDLFESHLDPLQPPLPNFEKKQQMFNKVRMYVPDEFRSDPIYDAPNDEEEQKANLQVGHQGSYSVERLESLDHYCKTASTVRVLLVCLLTPVPALATSLLLESLPLRSPSEGWAANWVFWVRLLLMELGLGFAGNSQVNAFVPDLNFTVRKRLVIALGTSVGYVATCILAASTIGFPVPLMMQFGVIPISIYTPLMTRIVLMAKDSPFKFDSDVFHRFFFAHMTYFRCTRCCTTTFL
;
A
#
# COMPACT_ATOMS: atom_id res chain seq x y z
N MET A 1 8.20 -10.13 -33.18
CA MET A 1 9.35 -10.96 -32.74
C MET A 1 9.25 -11.12 -31.23
N LYS A 2 8.98 -12.33 -30.74
CA LYS A 2 8.96 -12.67 -29.31
C LYS A 2 10.40 -12.96 -28.89
N SER A 3 11.01 -12.10 -28.07
CA SER A 3 12.25 -12.44 -27.36
C SER A 3 12.30 -11.64 -26.06
N GLY A 4 12.34 -12.33 -24.92
CA GLY A 4 12.56 -11.66 -23.64
C GLY A 4 12.12 -12.40 -22.38
N VAL A 5 11.78 -13.69 -22.44
CA VAL A 5 11.68 -14.53 -21.23
C VAL A 5 12.93 -15.39 -21.22
N THR A 6 13.83 -15.17 -20.25
CA THR A 6 15.03 -15.99 -20.06
C THR A 6 14.62 -17.42 -19.67
N ALA A 7 15.49 -18.41 -19.92
CA ALA A 7 15.25 -19.79 -19.51
C ALA A 7 14.97 -19.88 -17.99
N ASP A 8 15.75 -19.14 -17.20
CA ASP A 8 15.61 -19.03 -15.74
C ASP A 8 14.22 -18.49 -15.34
N LEU A 9 13.71 -17.45 -16.02
CA LEU A 9 12.37 -16.90 -15.71
C LEU A 9 11.26 -17.89 -16.08
N THR A 10 11.47 -18.70 -17.13
CA THR A 10 10.53 -19.75 -17.53
C THR A 10 10.53 -20.90 -16.52
N GLU A 11 11.70 -21.25 -15.99
CA GLU A 11 11.86 -22.27 -14.96
C GLU A 11 11.26 -21.81 -13.62
N GLU A 12 11.57 -20.59 -13.16
CA GLU A 12 10.97 -19.98 -11.96
C GLU A 12 9.45 -19.92 -12.04
N LEU A 13 8.90 -19.53 -13.19
CA LEU A 13 7.46 -19.52 -13.43
C LEU A 13 6.87 -20.94 -13.41
N GLY A 14 7.61 -21.92 -13.95
CA GLY A 14 7.24 -23.34 -13.91
C GLY A 14 7.16 -23.87 -12.47
N VAL A 15 8.18 -23.60 -11.66
CA VAL A 15 8.24 -23.97 -10.24
C VAL A 15 7.10 -23.29 -9.46
N HIS A 16 6.89 -21.99 -9.66
CA HIS A 16 5.81 -21.22 -9.01
C HIS A 16 4.43 -21.77 -9.35
N THR A 17 4.18 -22.08 -10.63
CA THR A 17 2.91 -22.65 -11.11
C THR A 17 2.69 -24.06 -10.56
N ALA A 18 3.75 -24.88 -10.50
CA ALA A 18 3.67 -26.22 -9.91
C ALA A 18 3.35 -26.15 -8.42
N ALA A 19 4.03 -25.28 -7.66
CA ALA A 19 3.75 -25.06 -6.25
C ALA A 19 2.29 -24.59 -6.02
N ALA A 20 1.79 -23.68 -6.87
CA ALA A 20 0.41 -23.23 -6.83
C ALA A 20 -0.58 -24.37 -7.07
N LYS A 21 -0.33 -25.24 -8.07
CA LYS A 21 -1.17 -26.42 -8.32
C LYS A 21 -1.18 -27.39 -7.14
N THR A 22 -0.03 -27.65 -6.53
CA THR A 22 0.08 -28.53 -5.37
C THR A 22 -0.68 -27.97 -4.17
N MET A 23 -0.51 -26.68 -3.86
CA MET A 23 -1.30 -26.02 -2.81
C MET A 23 -2.79 -26.02 -3.08
N ARG A 24 -3.21 -25.92 -4.35
CA ARG A 24 -4.63 -26.00 -4.74
C ARG A 24 -5.22 -27.39 -4.56
N LYS A 25 -4.43 -28.43 -4.87
CA LYS A 25 -4.84 -29.81 -4.61
C LYS A 25 -4.98 -30.05 -3.11
N GLU A 26 -4.00 -29.61 -2.32
CA GLU A 26 -4.05 -29.66 -0.85
C GLU A 26 -5.31 -28.97 -0.31
N TYR A 27 -5.59 -27.75 -0.77
CA TYR A 27 -6.78 -27.00 -0.39
C TYR A 27 -8.08 -27.75 -0.68
N LYS A 28 -8.19 -28.38 -1.86
CA LYS A 28 -9.37 -29.17 -2.22
C LYS A 28 -9.52 -30.39 -1.31
N ASN A 29 -8.41 -31.09 -1.03
CA ASN A 29 -8.42 -32.26 -0.15
C ASN A 29 -8.86 -31.87 1.27
N ASP A 30 -8.36 -30.75 1.80
CA ASP A 30 -8.74 -30.27 3.13
C ASP A 30 -10.22 -29.89 3.18
N LEU A 31 -10.76 -29.21 2.16
CA LEU A 31 -12.20 -28.94 2.08
C LEU A 31 -13.05 -30.22 2.10
N GLU A 32 -12.60 -31.27 1.42
CA GLU A 32 -13.27 -32.58 1.41
C GLU A 32 -13.10 -33.34 2.74
N ALA A 33 -12.06 -33.01 3.52
CA ALA A 33 -11.80 -33.59 4.84
C ALA A 33 -12.55 -32.89 5.98
N ALA A 34 -13.34 -31.86 5.70
CA ALA A 34 -14.20 -31.22 6.68
C ALA A 34 -15.21 -32.23 7.26
N SER A 35 -15.26 -32.34 8.58
CA SER A 35 -16.07 -33.33 9.31
C SER A 35 -16.56 -32.75 10.64
N ASP A 36 -17.23 -33.55 11.47
CA ASP A 36 -17.61 -33.14 12.83
C ASP A 36 -16.38 -32.96 13.75
N GLU A 37 -15.27 -33.64 13.44
CA GLU A 37 -14.02 -33.53 14.21
C GLU A 37 -13.12 -32.40 13.68
N ARG A 38 -13.16 -32.14 12.37
CA ARG A 38 -12.28 -31.18 11.69
C ARG A 38 -13.06 -30.03 11.07
N ALA A 39 -12.85 -28.83 11.60
CA ALA A 39 -13.28 -27.58 11.00
C ALA A 39 -12.30 -27.13 9.91
N VAL A 40 -12.83 -26.68 8.77
CA VAL A 40 -12.02 -26.08 7.71
C VAL A 40 -12.58 -24.69 7.38
N ILE A 41 -11.73 -23.68 7.53
CA ILE A 41 -12.09 -22.30 7.29
C ILE A 41 -11.16 -21.63 6.29
N VAL A 42 -11.69 -20.63 5.60
CA VAL A 42 -10.93 -19.74 4.72
C VAL A 42 -11.23 -18.32 5.14
N MET A 43 -10.20 -17.49 5.32
CA MET A 43 -10.37 -16.12 5.78
C MET A 43 -9.70 -15.12 4.85
N ASP A 44 -10.35 -13.98 4.65
CA ASP A 44 -9.78 -12.87 3.89
C ASP A 44 -10.48 -11.54 4.20
N PHE A 45 -9.83 -10.43 3.85
CA PHE A 45 -10.48 -9.13 3.81
C PHE A 45 -11.03 -8.85 2.42
N SER A 46 -12.25 -8.31 2.37
CA SER A 46 -12.72 -7.70 1.14
C SER A 46 -12.00 -6.37 0.87
N HIS A 47 -12.18 -5.88 -0.35
CA HIS A 47 -11.93 -4.47 -0.63
C HIS A 47 -12.84 -3.62 0.26
N ASN A 48 -12.32 -2.48 0.72
CA ASN A 48 -13.09 -1.59 1.57
C ASN A 48 -14.37 -1.17 0.83
N LEU A 49 -15.49 -1.22 1.54
CA LEU A 49 -16.71 -0.54 1.12
C LEU A 49 -16.63 0.90 1.60
N THR A 50 -17.44 1.77 1.01
CA THR A 50 -17.48 3.19 1.37
C THR A 50 -18.92 3.61 1.65
N LEU A 51 -19.12 4.41 2.68
CA LEU A 51 -20.39 5.05 3.00
C LEU A 51 -20.30 6.57 2.87
N PRO A 52 -21.31 7.22 2.27
CA PRO A 52 -22.41 6.60 1.51
C PRO A 52 -21.93 5.94 0.20
N SER A 53 -22.78 5.09 -0.37
CA SER A 53 -22.61 4.52 -1.70
C SER A 53 -23.94 4.57 -2.45
N VAL A 54 -23.96 5.28 -3.56
CA VAL A 54 -25.18 5.50 -4.35
C VAL A 54 -24.96 5.20 -5.82
N SER A 55 -25.97 4.67 -6.47
CA SER A 55 -25.98 4.32 -7.89
C SER A 55 -25.65 5.52 -8.79
N ALA A 56 -26.17 6.70 -8.45
CA ALA A 56 -25.90 7.96 -9.14
C ALA A 56 -24.84 8.81 -8.39
N THR A 57 -23.64 8.25 -8.18
CA THR A 57 -22.56 8.93 -7.44
C THR A 57 -22.21 10.29 -8.06
N PRO A 58 -22.33 11.41 -7.31
CA PRO A 58 -21.89 12.72 -7.77
C PRO A 58 -20.40 12.70 -8.15
N SER A 59 -20.04 13.32 -9.28
CA SER A 59 -18.65 13.28 -9.79
C SER A 59 -17.61 13.81 -8.80
N GLN A 60 -18.00 14.76 -7.93
CA GLN A 60 -17.13 15.31 -6.90
C GLN A 60 -16.73 14.26 -5.84
N TRP A 61 -17.57 13.25 -5.59
CA TRP A 61 -17.33 12.25 -4.55
C TRP A 61 -16.17 11.31 -4.89
N TYR A 62 -15.85 11.11 -6.18
CA TYR A 62 -14.67 10.35 -6.59
C TYR A 62 -13.35 10.97 -6.11
N PHE A 63 -13.37 12.24 -5.69
CA PHE A 63 -12.23 12.96 -5.15
C PHE A 63 -12.30 13.16 -3.63
N LEU A 64 -13.32 12.61 -2.96
CA LEU A 64 -13.50 12.71 -1.51
C LEU A 64 -13.06 11.41 -0.82
N SER A 65 -12.59 11.54 0.42
CA SER A 65 -12.35 10.38 1.27
C SER A 65 -13.64 10.08 2.04
N LEU A 66 -14.47 9.17 1.52
CA LEU A 66 -15.70 8.73 2.21
C LEU A 66 -15.37 7.79 3.39
N VAL A 67 -16.38 7.50 4.22
CA VAL A 67 -16.21 6.63 5.40
C VAL A 67 -15.91 5.21 4.92
N ASN A 68 -14.77 4.64 5.33
CA ASN A 68 -14.47 3.25 5.00
C ASN A 68 -15.24 2.30 5.91
N VAL A 69 -15.79 1.25 5.32
CA VAL A 69 -16.33 0.09 6.03
C VAL A 69 -15.49 -1.14 5.67
N TYR A 70 -15.06 -1.85 6.70
CA TYR A 70 -14.23 -3.02 6.58
C TYR A 70 -15.08 -4.29 6.69
N LEU A 71 -14.81 -5.22 5.78
CA LEU A 71 -15.51 -6.49 5.65
C LEU A 71 -14.48 -7.63 5.71
N PHE A 72 -14.46 -8.38 6.81
CA PHE A 72 -13.62 -9.56 6.98
C PHE A 72 -14.49 -10.82 6.91
N GLY A 73 -14.21 -11.67 5.93
CA GLY A 73 -15.00 -12.87 5.66
C GLY A 73 -14.29 -14.11 6.16
N ILE A 74 -15.01 -14.97 6.89
CA ILE A 74 -14.59 -16.33 7.24
C ILE A 74 -15.59 -17.29 6.60
N TYR A 75 -15.17 -17.96 5.53
CA TYR A 75 -15.92 -19.05 4.94
C TYR A 75 -15.71 -20.33 5.75
N TYR A 76 -16.80 -20.90 6.25
CA TYR A 76 -16.81 -22.13 7.03
C TYR A 76 -17.30 -23.30 6.16
N ALA A 77 -16.36 -24.16 5.76
CA ALA A 77 -16.62 -25.21 4.78
C ALA A 77 -17.66 -26.23 5.27
N ASN A 78 -17.63 -26.58 6.56
CA ASN A 78 -18.49 -27.63 7.14
C ASN A 78 -19.99 -27.31 7.00
N LYS A 79 -20.37 -26.03 6.99
CA LYS A 79 -21.77 -25.59 6.79
C LYS A 79 -22.00 -24.86 5.46
N ASN A 80 -20.96 -24.64 4.66
CA ASN A 80 -21.01 -23.85 3.43
C ASN A 80 -21.63 -22.45 3.64
N ILE A 81 -21.20 -21.77 4.71
CA ILE A 81 -21.67 -20.43 5.10
C ILE A 81 -20.45 -19.52 5.28
N GLN A 82 -20.54 -18.29 4.79
CA GLN A 82 -19.56 -17.24 5.04
C GLN A 82 -20.03 -16.29 6.14
N TYR A 83 -19.26 -16.19 7.22
CA TYR A 83 -19.47 -15.22 8.28
C TYR A 83 -18.72 -13.94 7.92
N ASN A 84 -19.41 -12.81 7.99
CA ASN A 84 -18.88 -11.51 7.58
C ASN A 84 -18.86 -10.57 8.77
N TYR A 85 -17.66 -10.28 9.26
CA TYR A 85 -17.42 -9.25 10.25
C TYR A 85 -17.45 -7.89 9.57
N VAL A 86 -18.35 -7.01 10.01
CA VAL A 86 -18.57 -5.69 9.41
C VAL A 86 -18.39 -4.62 10.47
N TYR A 87 -17.55 -3.63 10.18
CA TYR A 87 -17.29 -2.50 11.08
C TYR A 87 -16.72 -1.31 10.32
N GLU A 88 -16.98 -0.11 10.83
CA GLU A 88 -16.50 1.13 10.25
C GLU A 88 -15.05 1.42 10.64
N GLU A 89 -14.36 2.26 9.88
CA GLU A 89 -12.98 2.66 10.18
C GLU A 89 -12.82 3.40 11.51
N SER A 90 -13.91 3.88 12.09
CA SER A 90 -13.91 4.49 13.43
C SER A 90 -13.93 3.46 14.57
N VAL A 91 -14.19 2.17 14.27
CA VAL A 91 -14.23 1.09 15.27
C VAL A 91 -12.83 0.48 15.46
N ALA A 92 -12.19 0.10 14.35
CA ALA A 92 -10.87 -0.53 14.34
C ALA A 92 -10.23 -0.42 12.95
N GLY A 93 -8.94 -0.74 12.81
CA GLY A 93 -8.24 -0.79 11.53
C GLY A 93 -8.41 -2.14 10.82
N LYS A 94 -7.42 -2.47 9.96
CA LYS A 94 -7.31 -3.80 9.31
C LYS A 94 -5.99 -4.49 9.68
N GLY A 95 -5.48 -4.19 10.87
CA GLY A 95 -4.22 -4.71 11.35
C GLY A 95 -4.30 -6.15 11.84
N THR A 96 -3.22 -6.60 12.45
CA THR A 96 -3.09 -7.98 12.92
C THR A 96 -3.95 -8.27 14.15
N ASP A 97 -4.10 -7.29 15.05
CA ASP A 97 -4.88 -7.46 16.28
C ASP A 97 -6.37 -7.62 15.95
N GLU A 98 -6.86 -6.91 14.92
CA GLU A 98 -8.21 -7.07 14.40
C GLU A 98 -8.42 -8.45 13.77
N VAL A 99 -7.48 -8.93 12.95
CA VAL A 99 -7.52 -10.29 12.37
C VAL A 99 -7.56 -11.34 13.49
N ASN A 100 -6.66 -11.24 14.47
CA ASN A 100 -6.62 -12.16 15.60
C ASN A 100 -7.91 -12.12 16.42
N SER A 101 -8.47 -10.93 16.66
CA SER A 101 -9.73 -10.74 17.36
C SER A 101 -10.90 -11.44 16.70
N MET A 102 -11.10 -11.19 15.39
CA MET A 102 -12.20 -11.80 14.64
C MET A 102 -12.01 -13.31 14.47
N LEU A 103 -10.77 -13.76 14.23
CA LEU A 103 -10.45 -15.17 14.12
C LEU A 103 -10.63 -15.90 15.45
N PHE A 104 -10.11 -15.36 16.55
CA PHE A 104 -10.26 -15.92 17.89
C PHE A 104 -11.74 -15.98 18.31
N HIS A 105 -12.49 -14.89 18.09
CA HIS A 105 -13.92 -14.86 18.34
C HIS A 105 -14.67 -15.95 17.54
N PHE A 106 -14.34 -16.11 16.25
CA PHE A 106 -14.92 -17.18 15.42
C PHE A 106 -14.57 -18.58 15.94
N ILE A 107 -13.30 -18.81 16.28
CA ILE A 107 -12.84 -20.11 16.79
C ILE A 107 -13.59 -20.46 18.07
N GLN A 108 -13.68 -19.53 19.02
CA GLN A 108 -14.36 -19.77 20.29
C GLN A 108 -15.87 -19.99 20.12
N LYS A 109 -16.55 -19.13 19.35
CA LYS A 109 -18.01 -19.16 19.22
C LYS A 109 -18.55 -20.19 18.25
N ILE A 110 -17.74 -20.63 17.28
CA ILE A 110 -18.18 -21.55 16.23
C ILE A 110 -17.35 -22.83 16.26
N VAL A 111 -16.01 -22.77 16.18
CA VAL A 111 -15.20 -24.00 16.07
C VAL A 111 -15.25 -24.82 17.36
N VAL A 112 -14.81 -24.24 18.48
CA VAL A 112 -14.78 -24.92 19.79
C VAL A 112 -16.20 -25.21 20.29
N ALA A 113 -17.12 -24.26 20.14
CA ALA A 113 -18.52 -24.45 20.58
C ALA A 113 -19.26 -25.55 19.81
N ASN A 114 -18.87 -25.89 18.57
CA ASN A 114 -19.42 -27.03 17.83
C ASN A 114 -18.63 -28.34 18.09
N GLY A 115 -17.66 -28.35 19.02
CA GLY A 115 -16.93 -29.55 19.43
C GLY A 115 -15.83 -30.02 18.47
N HIS A 116 -15.41 -29.17 17.53
CA HIS A 116 -14.30 -29.50 16.63
C HIS A 116 -13.01 -29.63 17.42
N GLN A 117 -12.24 -30.70 17.17
CA GLN A 117 -10.93 -30.93 17.80
C GLN A 117 -9.79 -30.45 16.89
N LYS A 118 -10.02 -30.41 15.58
CA LYS A 118 -9.02 -30.08 14.57
C LYS A 118 -9.46 -28.87 13.75
N LEU A 119 -8.53 -27.97 13.44
CA LEU A 119 -8.81 -26.77 12.67
C LEU A 119 -7.81 -26.60 11.53
N THR A 120 -8.30 -26.46 10.32
CA THR A 120 -7.50 -26.05 9.16
C THR A 120 -7.95 -24.67 8.69
N ILE A 121 -7.01 -23.74 8.58
CA ILE A 121 -7.23 -22.35 8.22
C ILE A 121 -6.48 -22.05 6.93
N TYR A 122 -7.19 -21.54 5.92
CA TYR A 122 -6.60 -20.99 4.71
C TYR A 122 -6.68 -19.48 4.68
N ALA A 123 -5.58 -18.82 4.30
CA ALA A 123 -5.53 -17.37 4.17
C ALA A 123 -4.63 -16.90 3.03
N ASP A 124 -4.82 -15.64 2.65
CA ASP A 124 -3.97 -14.98 1.67
C ASP A 124 -2.59 -14.61 2.24
N ASN A 125 -1.61 -14.56 1.34
CA ASN A 125 -0.19 -14.37 1.66
C ASN A 125 0.16 -12.90 1.91
N CYS A 126 -0.55 -12.28 2.86
CA CYS A 126 -0.40 -10.88 3.26
C CYS A 126 0.41 -10.78 4.55
N GLY A 127 1.64 -10.27 4.48
CA GLY A 127 2.55 -10.18 5.63
C GLY A 127 2.07 -9.22 6.73
N GLY A 128 1.36 -8.15 6.38
CA GLY A 128 0.86 -7.18 7.37
C GLY A 128 -0.33 -7.70 8.19
N GLN A 129 -1.13 -8.60 7.61
CA GLN A 129 -2.43 -8.98 8.17
C GLN A 129 -2.46 -10.44 8.63
N ASN A 130 -2.19 -11.39 7.72
CA ASN A 130 -2.42 -12.81 7.95
C ASN A 130 -1.11 -13.57 8.23
N LYS A 131 -0.09 -13.36 7.39
CA LYS A 131 1.16 -14.14 7.42
C LYS A 131 2.23 -13.43 8.25
N ASN A 132 2.02 -13.40 9.56
CA ASN A 132 2.96 -12.81 10.51
C ASN A 132 3.07 -13.63 11.81
N ASN A 133 4.03 -13.27 12.66
CA ASN A 133 4.28 -13.94 13.92
C ASN A 133 3.08 -13.89 14.88
N PHE A 134 2.29 -12.81 14.89
CA PHE A 134 1.22 -12.65 15.86
C PHE A 134 0.04 -13.59 15.60
N VAL A 135 -0.32 -13.82 14.33
CA VAL A 135 -1.37 -14.79 13.97
C VAL A 135 -0.92 -16.21 14.32
N VAL A 136 0.32 -16.58 13.95
CA VAL A 136 0.84 -17.91 14.28
C VAL A 136 0.89 -18.13 15.80
N LYS A 137 1.36 -17.14 16.57
CA LYS A 137 1.44 -17.27 18.03
C LYS A 137 0.08 -17.31 18.71
N MET A 138 -0.92 -16.58 18.18
CA MET A 138 -2.29 -16.65 18.70
C MET A 138 -2.85 -18.07 18.55
N LEU A 139 -2.68 -18.68 17.38
CA LEU A 139 -3.09 -20.07 17.13
C LEU A 139 -2.26 -21.08 17.94
N LEU A 140 -0.95 -20.84 18.09
CA LEU A 140 -0.10 -21.67 18.93
C LEU A 140 -0.57 -21.66 20.39
N GLY A 141 -1.01 -20.50 20.88
CA GLY A 141 -1.62 -20.37 22.20
C GLY A 141 -2.86 -21.26 22.37
N LEU A 142 -3.76 -21.26 21.39
CA LEU A 142 -4.95 -22.13 21.39
C LEU A 142 -4.57 -23.63 21.44
N ALA A 143 -3.58 -24.04 20.65
CA ALA A 143 -3.10 -25.43 20.68
C ALA A 143 -2.43 -25.77 22.03
N GLN A 144 -1.61 -24.86 22.58
CA GLN A 144 -0.94 -25.07 23.87
C GLN A 144 -1.92 -25.12 25.05
N MET A 145 -3.00 -24.34 25.02
CA MET A 145 -4.07 -24.40 26.01
C MET A 145 -4.94 -25.66 25.88
N GLY A 146 -4.76 -26.49 24.86
CA GLY A 146 -5.58 -27.68 24.64
C GLY A 146 -7.00 -27.39 24.14
N GLU A 147 -7.26 -26.19 23.62
CA GLU A 147 -8.58 -25.83 23.04
C GLU A 147 -8.83 -26.59 21.72
N LEU A 148 -7.76 -26.90 20.99
CA LEU A 148 -7.77 -27.67 19.74
C LEU A 148 -6.56 -28.61 19.73
N GLU A 149 -6.78 -29.89 19.41
CA GLU A 149 -5.73 -30.91 19.32
C GLU A 149 -4.70 -30.55 18.23
N THR A 150 -5.19 -30.14 17.06
CA THR A 150 -4.33 -29.78 15.92
C THR A 150 -4.85 -28.54 15.20
N ILE A 151 -3.96 -27.60 14.88
CA ILE A 151 -4.24 -26.41 14.09
C ILE A 151 -3.25 -26.32 12.93
N ASP A 152 -3.78 -26.31 11.70
CA ASP A 152 -3.02 -26.09 10.47
C ASP A 152 -3.35 -24.73 9.88
N LEU A 153 -2.39 -23.80 9.85
CA LEU A 153 -2.50 -22.53 9.14
C LEU A 153 -1.76 -22.63 7.79
N LYS A 154 -2.51 -22.53 6.70
CA LYS A 154 -2.02 -22.70 5.32
C LYS A 154 -2.24 -21.43 4.51
N PHE A 155 -1.26 -21.07 3.68
CA PHE A 155 -1.30 -19.86 2.86
C PHE A 155 -1.29 -20.17 1.37
N PHE A 156 -2.13 -19.46 0.61
CA PHE A 156 -2.08 -19.55 -0.85
C PHE A 156 -0.76 -19.01 -1.42
N ILE A 157 -0.38 -19.52 -2.60
CA ILE A 157 0.77 -19.01 -3.34
C ILE A 157 0.43 -17.61 -3.89
N LYS A 158 1.35 -16.65 -3.74
CA LYS A 158 1.18 -15.28 -4.24
C LYS A 158 0.83 -15.29 -5.74
N GLY A 159 -0.17 -14.51 -6.14
CA GLY A 159 -0.70 -14.48 -7.51
C GLY A 159 -1.74 -15.57 -7.83
N HIS A 160 -1.91 -16.57 -6.96
CA HIS A 160 -2.90 -17.64 -7.07
C HIS A 160 -3.77 -17.69 -5.82
N THR A 161 -4.35 -16.56 -5.45
CA THR A 161 -5.03 -16.37 -4.15
C THR A 161 -6.55 -16.55 -4.16
N LYS A 162 -7.19 -16.57 -5.34
CA LYS A 162 -8.67 -16.72 -5.45
C LYS A 162 -9.24 -17.81 -4.55
N ASN A 163 -10.09 -17.50 -3.60
CA ASN A 163 -10.51 -18.46 -2.58
C ASN A 163 -12.05 -18.50 -2.42
N ALA A 164 -12.56 -19.31 -1.48
CA ALA A 164 -14.01 -19.47 -1.30
C ALA A 164 -14.69 -18.18 -0.81
N VAL A 165 -13.97 -17.31 -0.09
CA VAL A 165 -14.49 -16.07 0.49
C VAL A 165 -14.79 -15.03 -0.61
N ASP A 166 -14.02 -15.01 -1.69
CA ASP A 166 -14.22 -14.13 -2.84
C ASP A 166 -15.64 -14.25 -3.43
N ARG A 167 -16.21 -15.45 -3.39
CA ARG A 167 -17.57 -15.70 -3.89
C ARG A 167 -18.60 -14.97 -3.02
N GLY A 168 -18.51 -15.09 -1.70
CA GLY A 168 -19.43 -14.40 -0.78
C GLY A 168 -19.28 -12.89 -0.87
N PHE A 169 -18.06 -12.37 -0.96
CA PHE A 169 -17.82 -10.95 -1.23
C PHE A 169 -18.43 -10.48 -2.55
N GLY A 170 -18.31 -11.30 -3.61
CA GLY A 170 -18.97 -11.02 -4.89
C GLY A 170 -20.49 -10.93 -4.78
N HIS A 171 -21.12 -11.79 -3.98
CA HIS A 171 -22.56 -11.75 -3.74
C HIS A 171 -22.99 -10.48 -2.99
N ILE A 172 -22.27 -10.11 -1.93
CA ILE A 172 -22.52 -8.87 -1.17
C ILE A 172 -22.36 -7.66 -2.10
N ARG A 173 -21.25 -7.58 -2.83
CA ARG A 173 -20.96 -6.44 -3.71
C ARG A 173 -21.96 -6.28 -4.85
N LYS A 174 -22.47 -7.39 -5.39
CA LYS A 174 -23.51 -7.38 -6.44
C LYS A 174 -24.83 -6.78 -5.93
N LYS A 175 -25.16 -6.97 -4.66
CA LYS A 175 -26.32 -6.33 -4.02
C LYS A 175 -26.03 -4.86 -3.71
N PHE A 176 -24.90 -4.60 -3.04
CA PHE A 176 -24.47 -3.26 -2.65
C PHE A 176 -24.44 -2.25 -3.80
N VAL A 177 -23.99 -2.65 -5.00
CA VAL A 177 -23.94 -1.74 -6.17
C VAL A 177 -25.32 -1.41 -6.75
N ARG A 178 -26.38 -2.14 -6.37
CA ARG A 178 -27.75 -1.96 -6.88
C ARG A 178 -28.64 -1.16 -5.94
N GLU A 179 -28.16 -0.87 -4.74
CA GLU A 179 -28.92 -0.20 -3.69
C GLU A 179 -28.20 1.10 -3.32
N ASP A 180 -28.98 2.14 -3.05
CA ASP A 180 -28.44 3.38 -2.51
C ASP A 180 -28.33 3.20 -0.99
N VAL A 181 -27.10 3.14 -0.50
CA VAL A 181 -26.75 2.86 0.89
C VAL A 181 -26.17 4.12 1.53
N TRP A 182 -26.96 4.72 2.41
CA TRP A 182 -26.66 5.97 3.07
C TRP A 182 -26.13 5.80 4.49
N THR A 183 -26.48 4.70 5.16
CA THR A 183 -26.14 4.45 6.57
C THR A 183 -25.51 3.07 6.76
N MET A 184 -24.91 2.88 7.95
CA MET A 184 -24.36 1.58 8.33
C MET A 184 -25.46 0.52 8.46
N ASP A 185 -26.63 0.87 9.01
CA ASP A 185 -27.74 -0.07 9.16
C ASP A 185 -28.23 -0.63 7.83
N GLN A 186 -28.35 0.22 6.80
CA GLN A 186 -28.67 -0.22 5.44
C GLN A 186 -27.60 -1.16 4.88
N LEU A 187 -26.32 -0.87 5.12
CA LEU A 187 -25.24 -1.76 4.69
C LEU A 187 -25.31 -3.13 5.39
N LEU A 188 -25.63 -3.15 6.68
CA LEU A 188 -25.79 -4.39 7.44
C LEU A 188 -26.93 -5.24 6.88
N GLU A 189 -28.06 -4.62 6.49
CA GLU A 189 -29.17 -5.31 5.81
C GLU A 189 -28.72 -5.91 4.47
N VAL A 190 -27.98 -5.17 3.65
CA VAL A 190 -27.43 -5.65 2.37
C VAL A 190 -26.53 -6.88 2.58
N VAL A 191 -25.65 -6.82 3.58
CA VAL A 191 -24.74 -7.93 3.91
C VAL A 191 -25.55 -9.13 4.39
N ASN A 192 -26.49 -8.94 5.32
CA ASN A 192 -27.30 -10.02 5.88
C ASN A 192 -28.20 -10.69 4.82
N ALA A 193 -28.67 -9.93 3.84
CA ALA A 193 -29.49 -10.47 2.76
C ALA A 193 -28.67 -11.27 1.73
N ALA A 194 -27.33 -11.21 1.74
CA ALA A 194 -26.51 -11.91 0.75
C ALA A 194 -26.58 -13.45 0.92
N SER A 195 -26.56 -14.18 -0.21
CA SER A 195 -26.71 -15.63 -0.21
C SER A 195 -25.58 -16.34 0.53
N SER A 196 -25.93 -17.37 1.30
CA SER A 196 -24.98 -18.19 2.08
C SER A 196 -24.07 -17.35 2.98
N SER A 197 -24.59 -16.25 3.52
CA SER A 197 -23.85 -15.33 4.38
C SER A 197 -24.50 -15.23 5.76
N ALA A 198 -23.66 -14.99 6.76
CA ALA A 198 -24.07 -14.62 8.10
C ALA A 198 -23.40 -13.30 8.48
N LEU A 199 -24.18 -12.34 8.96
CA LEU A 199 -23.66 -11.06 9.43
C LEU A 199 -23.10 -11.18 10.85
N VAL A 200 -21.93 -10.59 11.08
CA VAL A 200 -21.37 -10.32 12.42
C VAL A 200 -21.03 -8.84 12.49
N HIS A 201 -21.94 -8.03 13.02
CA HIS A 201 -21.68 -6.60 13.20
C HIS A 201 -20.78 -6.38 14.42
N VAL A 202 -19.70 -5.59 14.25
CA VAL A 202 -18.85 -5.15 15.35
C VAL A 202 -19.05 -3.64 15.56
N PRO A 203 -19.88 -3.25 16.54
CA PRO A 203 -20.15 -1.83 16.82
C PRO A 203 -18.95 -1.13 17.47
N LYS A 204 -19.00 0.21 17.60
CA LYS A 204 -17.95 1.02 18.26
C LYS A 204 -17.61 0.50 19.65
N GLU A 205 -18.61 0.30 20.49
CA GLU A 205 -18.45 -0.37 21.77
C GLU A 205 -18.62 -1.88 21.57
N ASN A 206 -17.52 -2.62 21.60
CA ASN A 206 -17.57 -4.06 21.38
C ASN A 206 -16.59 -4.82 22.29
N ALA A 207 -16.90 -6.09 22.51
CA ALA A 207 -16.04 -7.02 23.24
C ALA A 207 -15.19 -7.89 22.30
N VAL A 208 -15.32 -7.73 20.98
CA VAL A 208 -14.68 -8.57 19.96
C VAL A 208 -13.23 -8.15 19.74
N MET A 209 -12.99 -6.85 19.54
CA MET A 209 -11.67 -6.29 19.20
C MET A 209 -10.80 -6.17 20.46
N LYS A 210 -9.69 -6.91 20.46
CA LYS A 210 -8.75 -7.03 21.58
C LYS A 210 -7.31 -6.85 21.12
N VAL A 211 -6.43 -6.52 22.05
CA VAL A 211 -4.98 -6.44 21.81
C VAL A 211 -4.33 -7.79 22.07
N PHE A 212 -3.99 -8.53 21.02
CA PHE A 212 -3.31 -9.83 21.13
C PHE A 212 -1.79 -9.69 21.21
N ARG A 213 -1.26 -8.65 20.56
CA ARG A 213 0.18 -8.44 20.39
C ARG A 213 0.97 -8.58 21.68
N THR A 214 0.51 -7.92 22.75
CA THR A 214 1.15 -7.95 24.07
C THR A 214 1.18 -9.35 24.66
N ALA A 215 0.02 -10.01 24.73
CA ALA A 215 -0.11 -11.36 25.27
C ALA A 215 0.75 -12.39 24.52
N VAL A 216 0.71 -12.39 23.18
CA VAL A 216 1.46 -13.37 22.39
C VAL A 216 2.97 -13.09 22.36
N GLN A 217 3.38 -11.82 22.49
CA GLN A 217 4.79 -11.46 22.63
C GLN A 217 5.33 -11.88 24.00
N GLU A 218 4.52 -11.74 25.06
CA GLU A 218 4.88 -12.16 26.41
C GLU A 218 5.01 -13.69 26.52
N ALA A 219 4.15 -14.44 25.83
CA ALA A 219 4.19 -15.90 25.82
C ALA A 219 5.31 -16.48 24.92
N TYR A 220 5.56 -15.88 23.75
CA TYR A 220 6.35 -16.51 22.70
C TYR A 220 7.41 -15.60 22.08
N LYS A 221 8.57 -16.20 21.72
CA LYS A 221 9.57 -15.56 20.87
C LYS A 221 9.15 -15.61 19.40
N ASP A 222 9.69 -14.69 18.59
CA ASP A 222 9.38 -14.66 17.16
C ASP A 222 9.99 -15.85 16.43
N MET A 223 9.21 -16.42 15.51
CA MET A 223 9.66 -17.43 14.57
C MET A 223 10.54 -16.80 13.50
N LYS A 224 11.56 -17.54 13.07
CA LYS A 224 12.43 -17.14 11.96
C LYS A 224 11.79 -17.51 10.63
N SER A 225 12.01 -16.67 9.62
CA SER A 225 11.68 -16.96 8.22
C SER A 225 10.20 -17.25 7.95
N VAL A 226 9.27 -16.61 8.69
CA VAL A 226 7.81 -16.77 8.51
C VAL A 226 7.39 -16.62 7.05
N GLN A 227 7.97 -15.66 6.31
CA GLN A 227 7.63 -15.43 4.90
C GLN A 227 8.03 -16.58 3.96
N SER A 228 8.97 -17.43 4.36
CA SER A 228 9.52 -18.53 3.58
C SER A 228 8.66 -19.80 3.63
N TYR A 229 7.77 -19.94 4.62
CA TYR A 229 6.92 -21.12 4.82
C TYR A 229 5.49 -20.87 4.34
N GLN A 230 4.77 -21.89 3.90
CA GLN A 230 3.35 -21.78 3.50
C GLN A 230 2.41 -22.57 4.40
N ILE A 231 2.92 -23.50 5.19
CA ILE A 231 2.13 -24.35 6.08
C ILE A 231 2.76 -24.29 7.46
N PHE A 232 1.92 -24.03 8.46
CA PHE A 232 2.27 -24.02 9.88
C PHE A 232 1.34 -24.97 10.62
N GLY A 233 1.88 -26.03 11.22
CA GLY A 233 1.13 -26.99 12.02
C GLY A 233 1.47 -26.84 13.50
N MET A 234 0.45 -26.84 14.35
CA MET A 234 0.54 -26.73 15.80
C MET A 234 -0.29 -27.86 16.43
N ALA A 235 0.21 -28.49 17.49
CA ALA A 235 -0.46 -29.62 18.12
C ALA A 235 -0.23 -29.66 19.63
N THR A 236 -1.19 -30.23 20.36
CA THR A 236 -1.16 -30.35 21.82
C THR A 236 -0.06 -31.28 22.34
N ASP A 237 0.37 -32.25 21.53
CA ASP A 237 1.44 -33.19 21.87
C ASP A 237 2.83 -32.55 21.91
N ASN A 238 3.00 -31.40 21.26
CA ASN A 238 4.23 -30.63 21.20
C ASN A 238 3.96 -29.15 21.54
N PRO A 239 3.61 -28.85 22.81
CA PRO A 239 3.17 -27.52 23.22
C PRO A 239 4.24 -26.46 22.95
N GLY A 240 3.82 -25.35 22.34
CA GLY A 240 4.70 -24.23 22.03
C GLY A 240 5.63 -24.44 20.82
N VAL A 241 5.53 -25.58 20.11
CA VAL A 241 6.29 -25.86 18.90
C VAL A 241 5.44 -25.65 17.64
N VAL A 242 6.02 -24.97 16.65
CA VAL A 242 5.41 -24.82 15.32
C VAL A 242 6.18 -25.66 14.30
N SER A 243 5.48 -26.56 13.63
CA SER A 243 5.99 -27.25 12.44
C SER A 243 5.79 -26.38 11.20
N CYS A 244 6.81 -26.21 10.39
CA CYS A 244 6.84 -25.27 9.26
C CYS A 244 7.23 -25.99 7.98
N ARG A 245 6.49 -25.75 6.88
CA ARG A 245 6.82 -26.32 5.54
C ARG A 245 6.74 -25.24 4.47
N ALA A 246 7.70 -25.24 3.53
CA ALA A 246 7.69 -24.33 2.39
C ALA A 246 6.57 -24.64 1.38
N GLY A 247 6.08 -25.87 1.38
CA GLY A 247 4.92 -26.35 0.62
C GLY A 247 4.49 -27.75 1.08
N PRO A 248 3.45 -28.34 0.48
CA PRO A 248 2.84 -29.59 0.96
C PRO A 248 3.77 -30.79 0.95
N ASN A 249 4.73 -30.80 0.02
CA ASN A 249 5.71 -31.88 -0.15
C ASN A 249 7.10 -31.52 0.40
N SER A 250 7.26 -30.34 0.98
CA SER A 250 8.55 -29.91 1.53
C SER A 250 8.83 -30.59 2.87
N GLU A 251 10.11 -30.66 3.24
CA GLU A 251 10.53 -31.12 4.56
C GLU A 251 9.91 -30.27 5.68
N VAL A 252 9.70 -30.93 6.83
CA VAL A 252 9.16 -30.29 8.03
C VAL A 252 10.31 -29.74 8.85
N VAL A 253 10.24 -28.44 9.16
CA VAL A 253 11.16 -27.77 10.08
C VAL A 253 10.39 -27.38 11.32
N THR A 254 10.83 -27.79 12.51
CA THR A 254 10.19 -27.43 13.77
C THR A 254 10.90 -26.25 14.44
N GLN A 255 10.12 -25.37 15.07
CA GLN A 255 10.64 -24.26 15.87
C GLN A 255 9.86 -24.18 17.18
N ASP A 256 10.52 -24.44 18.31
CA ASP A 256 9.96 -24.16 19.65
C ASP A 256 9.96 -22.65 19.85
N LEU A 257 8.78 -22.05 20.06
CA LEU A 257 8.59 -20.61 20.23
C LEU A 257 8.41 -20.19 21.70
N ARG A 258 8.42 -21.11 22.66
CA ARG A 258 8.27 -20.74 24.08
C ARG A 258 9.40 -19.82 24.49
N ARG A 259 9.05 -18.79 25.26
CA ARG A 259 10.05 -18.04 26.02
C ARG A 259 10.46 -18.88 27.22
N SER A 260 11.72 -18.73 27.63
CA SER A 260 12.25 -19.34 28.84
C SER A 260 12.78 -18.25 29.75
N PHE A 261 12.39 -18.31 31.03
CA PHE A 261 12.95 -17.49 32.10
C PHE A 261 13.58 -18.45 33.11
N ASP A 262 14.84 -18.23 33.49
CA ASP A 262 15.62 -19.16 34.32
C ASP A 262 15.55 -20.63 33.85
N SER A 263 15.59 -20.83 32.53
CA SER A 263 15.46 -22.15 31.86
C SER A 263 14.11 -22.84 32.02
N ILE A 264 13.10 -22.18 32.61
CA ILE A 264 11.73 -22.67 32.68
C ILE A 264 10.96 -22.15 31.47
N PRO A 265 10.46 -23.01 30.57
CA PRO A 265 9.65 -22.58 29.45
C PRO A 265 8.29 -22.06 29.92
N THR A 266 7.71 -21.16 29.13
CA THR A 266 6.36 -20.63 29.34
C THR A 266 5.35 -21.77 29.46
N SER A 267 4.67 -21.88 30.60
CA SER A 267 3.71 -22.95 30.91
C SER A 267 2.35 -22.70 30.27
N ASP A 268 1.56 -23.76 30.19
CA ASP A 268 0.22 -23.72 29.60
C ASP A 268 -0.73 -22.85 30.42
N GLU A 269 -0.57 -22.84 31.76
CA GLU A 269 -1.33 -21.98 32.67
C GLU A 269 -1.01 -20.50 32.44
N LYS A 270 0.25 -20.14 32.21
CA LYS A 270 0.63 -18.76 31.89
C LYS A 270 0.01 -18.32 30.57
N VAL A 271 0.02 -19.18 29.55
CA VAL A 271 -0.63 -18.87 28.26
C VAL A 271 -2.14 -18.69 28.45
N ARG A 272 -2.77 -19.56 29.24
CA ARG A 272 -4.20 -19.46 29.56
C ARG A 272 -4.54 -18.14 30.25
N ASP A 273 -3.81 -17.78 31.29
CA ASP A 273 -4.03 -16.52 32.01
C ASP A 273 -3.82 -15.29 31.11
N LEU A 274 -2.86 -15.34 30.19
CA LEU A 274 -2.65 -14.26 29.21
C LEU A 274 -3.83 -14.08 28.25
N PHE A 275 -4.48 -15.17 27.83
CA PHE A 275 -5.57 -15.13 26.86
C PHE A 275 -6.95 -14.91 27.51
N GLU A 276 -7.15 -15.40 28.74
CA GLU A 276 -8.42 -15.25 29.46
C GLU A 276 -8.49 -13.93 30.26
N SER A 277 -7.38 -13.53 30.91
CA SER A 277 -7.37 -12.40 31.85
C SER A 277 -6.71 -11.14 31.29
N HIS A 278 -5.84 -11.25 30.28
CA HIS A 278 -4.96 -10.15 29.82
C HIS A 278 -5.17 -9.72 28.35
N LEU A 279 -6.37 -9.95 27.79
CA LEU A 279 -6.76 -9.39 26.50
C LEU A 279 -7.53 -8.07 26.68
N ASP A 280 -6.77 -6.98 26.69
CA ASP A 280 -7.29 -5.62 26.77
C ASP A 280 -8.15 -5.26 25.54
N PRO A 281 -9.21 -4.45 25.71
CA PRO A 281 -9.96 -3.90 24.59
C PRO A 281 -9.07 -3.10 23.63
N LEU A 282 -9.22 -3.34 22.32
CA LEU A 282 -8.54 -2.56 21.30
C LEU A 282 -9.09 -1.13 21.28
N GLN A 283 -8.20 -0.15 21.37
CA GLN A 283 -8.60 1.25 21.28
C GLN A 283 -8.98 1.63 19.85
N PRO A 284 -10.12 2.31 19.64
CA PRO A 284 -10.49 2.81 18.33
C PRO A 284 -9.41 3.73 17.75
N PRO A 285 -9.23 3.74 16.41
CA PRO A 285 -8.29 4.64 15.77
C PRO A 285 -8.73 6.09 15.92
N LEU A 286 -7.76 7.01 15.87
CA LEU A 286 -8.05 8.43 15.89
C LEU A 286 -8.95 8.82 14.71
N PRO A 287 -10.03 9.60 14.94
CA PRO A 287 -10.89 10.05 13.86
C PRO A 287 -10.11 10.83 12.80
N ASN A 288 -10.48 10.64 11.53
CA ASN A 288 -10.00 11.49 10.46
C ASN A 288 -10.88 12.76 10.41
N PHE A 289 -10.39 13.85 10.98
CA PHE A 289 -11.15 15.09 11.12
C PHE A 289 -11.39 15.78 9.77
N GLU A 290 -10.41 15.73 8.85
CA GLU A 290 -10.59 16.21 7.48
C GLU A 290 -11.76 15.50 6.80
N LYS A 291 -11.81 14.16 6.93
CA LYS A 291 -12.91 13.36 6.41
C LYS A 291 -14.25 13.74 7.03
N LYS A 292 -14.32 13.88 8.37
CA LYS A 292 -15.57 14.30 9.04
C LYS A 292 -16.07 15.64 8.50
N GLN A 293 -15.17 16.62 8.34
CA GLN A 293 -15.51 17.93 7.79
C GLN A 293 -15.95 17.82 6.31
N GLN A 294 -15.32 16.97 5.49
CA GLN A 294 -15.73 16.73 4.11
C GLN A 294 -17.12 16.07 4.02
N MET A 295 -17.40 15.10 4.89
CA MET A 295 -18.70 14.44 4.98
C MET A 295 -19.81 15.46 5.28
N PHE A 296 -19.61 16.33 6.27
CA PHE A 296 -20.57 17.37 6.61
C PHE A 296 -20.73 18.43 5.51
N ASN A 297 -19.62 18.97 4.98
CA ASN A 297 -19.67 20.13 4.07
C ASN A 297 -20.04 19.76 2.63
N LYS A 298 -19.64 18.58 2.14
CA LYS A 298 -19.74 18.22 0.71
C LYS A 298 -20.68 17.05 0.45
N VAL A 299 -20.78 16.09 1.37
CA VAL A 299 -21.57 14.87 1.17
C VAL A 299 -22.99 15.07 1.67
N ARG A 300 -23.15 15.64 2.86
CA ARG A 300 -24.44 15.81 3.56
C ARG A 300 -25.54 16.46 2.71
N MET A 301 -25.20 17.41 1.85
CA MET A 301 -26.18 18.12 1.02
C MET A 301 -26.92 17.22 0.01
N TYR A 302 -26.34 16.07 -0.34
CA TYR A 302 -26.96 15.09 -1.23
C TYR A 302 -27.72 14.00 -0.47
N VAL A 303 -27.56 13.92 0.85
CA VAL A 303 -28.18 12.89 1.69
C VAL A 303 -29.69 13.18 1.79
N PRO A 304 -30.58 12.20 1.59
CA PRO A 304 -32.02 12.34 1.84
C PRO A 304 -32.32 12.76 3.28
N ASP A 305 -33.37 13.55 3.49
CA ASP A 305 -33.71 14.11 4.81
C ASP A 305 -33.82 13.05 5.92
N GLU A 306 -34.35 11.88 5.59
CA GLU A 306 -34.52 10.74 6.49
C GLU A 306 -33.19 10.15 7.01
N PHE A 307 -32.06 10.37 6.32
CA PHE A 307 -30.74 9.85 6.73
C PHE A 307 -29.78 10.96 7.19
N ARG A 308 -30.15 12.24 7.09
CA ARG A 308 -29.27 13.38 7.44
C ARG A 308 -28.94 13.48 8.93
N SER A 309 -29.67 12.77 9.79
CA SER A 309 -29.43 12.70 11.23
C SER A 309 -28.51 11.55 11.63
N ASP A 310 -28.02 10.75 10.68
CA ASP A 310 -27.04 9.70 10.98
C ASP A 310 -25.70 10.33 11.45
N PRO A 311 -25.09 9.80 12.53
CA PRO A 311 -23.84 10.34 13.09
C PRO A 311 -22.68 10.49 12.10
N ILE A 312 -22.65 9.74 10.99
CA ILE A 312 -21.60 9.90 9.97
C ILE A 312 -21.67 11.25 9.23
N TYR A 313 -22.81 11.96 9.34
CA TYR A 313 -23.04 13.28 8.75
C TYR A 313 -23.16 14.40 9.78
N ASP A 314 -22.79 14.17 11.04
CA ASP A 314 -22.82 15.20 12.08
C ASP A 314 -21.82 16.33 11.79
N ALA A 315 -22.19 17.54 12.19
CA ALA A 315 -21.29 18.69 12.13
C ALA A 315 -20.04 18.43 13.01
N PRO A 316 -18.83 18.76 12.53
CA PRO A 316 -17.67 18.79 13.40
C PRO A 316 -17.84 19.91 14.44
N ASN A 317 -17.35 19.69 15.65
CA ASN A 317 -17.25 20.76 16.65
C ASN A 317 -15.99 21.63 16.41
N ASP A 318 -15.88 22.76 17.13
CA ASP A 318 -14.79 23.73 16.95
C ASP A 318 -13.38 23.11 17.08
N GLU A 319 -13.20 22.18 18.03
CA GLU A 319 -11.91 21.49 18.21
C GLU A 319 -11.61 20.52 17.06
N GLU A 320 -12.62 19.79 16.57
CA GLU A 320 -12.49 18.89 15.43
C GLU A 320 -12.19 19.66 14.15
N GLU A 321 -12.82 20.81 13.94
CA GLU A 321 -12.54 21.70 12.82
C GLU A 321 -11.11 22.26 12.89
N GLN A 322 -10.66 22.68 14.07
CA GLN A 322 -9.27 23.11 14.26
C GLN A 322 -8.28 21.98 13.93
N LYS A 323 -8.54 20.75 14.38
CA LYS A 323 -7.71 19.57 14.06
C LYS A 323 -7.76 19.20 12.58
N ALA A 324 -8.91 19.32 11.93
CA ALA A 324 -9.06 19.10 10.48
C ALA A 324 -8.18 20.09 9.69
N ASN A 325 -8.24 21.37 10.03
CA ASN A 325 -7.45 22.42 9.37
C ASN A 325 -5.93 22.19 9.54
N LEU A 326 -5.50 21.72 10.71
CA LEU A 326 -4.11 21.32 10.94
C LEU A 326 -3.71 20.10 10.08
N GLN A 327 -4.60 19.11 9.97
CA GLN A 327 -4.35 17.89 9.19
C GLN A 327 -4.27 18.16 7.68
N VAL A 328 -5.08 19.08 7.15
CA VAL A 328 -5.02 19.51 5.74
C VAL A 328 -3.65 20.13 5.40
N GLY A 329 -3.04 20.88 6.33
CA GLY A 329 -1.68 21.39 6.19
C GLY A 329 -0.58 20.30 6.14
N HIS A 330 -0.90 19.08 6.58
CA HIS A 330 0.03 17.96 6.71
C HIS A 330 -0.03 16.95 5.55
N GLN A 331 -0.83 17.17 4.49
CA GLN A 331 -0.88 16.30 3.30
C GLN A 331 0.42 16.35 2.46
N GLY A 332 1.47 15.70 2.99
CA GLY A 332 2.70 15.37 2.26
C GLY A 332 3.98 15.92 2.90
N SER A 333 4.51 15.22 3.91
CA SER A 333 5.96 15.22 4.23
C SER A 333 6.61 16.56 4.64
N TYR A 334 6.04 17.29 5.59
CA TYR A 334 6.79 18.31 6.33
C TYR A 334 7.09 17.80 7.74
N SER A 335 8.38 17.76 8.11
CA SER A 335 8.75 17.58 9.51
C SER A 335 8.20 18.77 10.31
N VAL A 336 7.78 18.53 11.55
CA VAL A 336 7.30 19.58 12.49
C VAL A 336 8.28 20.76 12.51
N GLU A 337 9.58 20.47 12.48
CA GLU A 337 10.69 21.42 12.41
C GLU A 337 10.62 22.38 11.21
N ARG A 338 10.17 21.93 10.03
CA ARG A 338 10.03 22.77 8.84
C ARG A 338 8.84 23.71 8.95
N LEU A 339 7.74 23.24 9.57
CA LEU A 339 6.57 24.06 9.83
C LEU A 339 6.90 25.13 10.87
N GLU A 340 7.59 24.76 11.94
CA GLU A 340 8.09 25.70 12.96
C GLU A 340 9.10 26.70 12.37
N SER A 341 9.98 26.26 11.46
CA SER A 341 10.93 27.15 10.77
C SER A 341 10.22 28.13 9.84
N LEU A 342 9.15 27.69 9.14
CA LEU A 342 8.36 28.55 8.27
C LEU A 342 7.55 29.56 9.09
N ASP A 343 6.90 29.13 10.17
CA ASP A 343 6.17 30.01 11.09
C ASP A 343 7.10 31.04 11.73
N HIS A 344 8.28 30.61 12.19
CA HIS A 344 9.32 31.50 12.69
C HIS A 344 9.75 32.51 11.61
N TYR A 345 10.00 32.05 10.37
CA TYR A 345 10.36 32.92 9.25
C TYR A 345 9.25 33.93 8.94
N CYS A 346 7.98 33.52 8.89
CA CYS A 346 6.85 34.41 8.67
C CYS A 346 6.71 35.47 9.77
N LYS A 347 7.05 35.13 11.02
CA LYS A 347 7.00 36.06 12.16
C LYS A 347 8.21 37.02 12.24
N THR A 348 9.38 36.62 11.75
CA THR A 348 10.63 37.40 11.85
C THR A 348 11.09 38.05 10.55
N ALA A 349 10.62 37.61 9.39
CA ALA A 349 11.03 38.18 8.10
C ALA A 349 10.31 39.50 7.83
N SER A 350 11.07 40.51 7.41
CA SER A 350 10.49 41.78 6.97
C SER A 350 9.82 41.65 5.61
N THR A 351 8.76 42.43 5.38
CA THR A 351 8.04 42.49 4.09
C THR A 351 8.97 42.78 2.92
N VAL A 352 10.00 43.61 3.13
CA VAL A 352 11.04 43.90 2.14
C VAL A 352 11.83 42.65 1.75
N ARG A 353 12.20 41.82 2.72
CA ARG A 353 12.93 40.56 2.46
C ARG A 353 12.08 39.60 1.63
N VAL A 354 10.80 39.47 1.97
CA VAL A 354 9.87 38.58 1.23
C VAL A 354 9.70 39.07 -0.21
N LEU A 355 9.46 40.36 -0.41
CA LEU A 355 9.34 40.96 -1.74
C LEU A 355 10.62 40.80 -2.57
N LEU A 356 11.80 41.03 -1.97
CA LEU A 356 13.07 40.83 -2.66
C LEU A 356 13.30 39.37 -3.05
N VAL A 357 12.94 38.40 -2.20
CA VAL A 357 13.02 36.97 -2.55
C VAL A 357 12.12 36.68 -3.74
N CYS A 358 10.86 37.12 -3.74
CA CYS A 358 9.94 36.90 -4.86
C CYS A 358 10.42 37.53 -6.17
N LEU A 359 11.01 38.74 -6.10
CA LEU A 359 11.47 39.47 -7.29
C LEU A 359 12.82 38.97 -7.82
N LEU A 360 13.76 38.61 -6.95
CA LEU A 360 15.12 38.24 -7.35
C LEU A 360 15.26 36.76 -7.71
N THR A 361 14.44 35.87 -7.15
CA THR A 361 14.49 34.43 -7.44
C THR A 361 14.35 34.07 -8.93
N PRO A 362 13.46 34.70 -9.73
CA PRO A 362 13.34 34.38 -11.15
C PRO A 362 14.43 35.03 -12.03
N VAL A 363 15.14 36.07 -11.55
CA VAL A 363 16.07 36.87 -12.36
C VAL A 363 17.18 36.04 -13.00
N PRO A 364 17.88 35.11 -12.30
CA PRO A 364 18.91 34.29 -12.92
C PRO A 364 18.39 33.39 -14.06
N ALA A 365 17.18 32.85 -13.92
CA ALA A 365 16.55 32.02 -14.94
C ALA A 365 16.17 32.85 -16.16
N LEU A 366 15.57 34.03 -15.95
CA LEU A 366 15.21 34.96 -17.02
C LEU A 366 16.44 35.49 -17.75
N ALA A 367 17.49 35.87 -17.02
CA ALA A 367 18.75 36.32 -17.62
C ALA A 367 19.40 35.23 -18.48
N THR A 368 19.40 33.98 -18.00
CA THR A 368 19.91 32.84 -18.77
C THR A 368 19.10 32.61 -20.05
N SER A 369 17.76 32.71 -19.98
CA SER A 369 16.88 32.58 -21.15
C SER A 369 17.17 33.67 -22.19
N LEU A 370 17.29 34.93 -21.76
CA LEU A 370 17.60 36.05 -22.64
C LEU A 370 18.98 35.92 -23.28
N LEU A 371 19.99 35.47 -22.53
CA LEU A 371 21.34 35.22 -23.05
C LEU A 371 21.31 34.10 -24.11
N LEU A 372 20.55 33.03 -23.86
CA LEU A 372 20.36 31.97 -24.85
C LEU A 372 19.63 32.47 -26.09
N GLU A 373 18.63 33.33 -25.94
CA GLU A 373 17.87 33.94 -27.04
C GLU A 373 18.72 34.84 -27.93
N SER A 374 19.74 35.49 -27.37
CA SER A 374 20.62 36.42 -28.09
C SER A 374 21.57 35.77 -29.12
N LEU A 375 21.72 34.43 -29.12
CA LEU A 375 22.62 33.71 -30.04
C LEU A 375 22.00 33.59 -31.46
N PRO A 376 22.54 34.14 -32.55
CA PRO A 376 21.84 34.18 -33.84
C PRO A 376 21.51 32.79 -34.43
N LEU A 377 20.26 32.58 -34.87
CA LEU A 377 19.82 31.40 -35.61
C LEU A 377 19.74 31.70 -37.11
N ARG A 378 19.95 30.67 -37.94
CA ARG A 378 19.77 30.77 -39.39
C ARG A 378 18.39 30.26 -39.80
N SER A 379 18.05 30.42 -41.08
CA SER A 379 16.78 29.88 -41.57
C SER A 379 16.76 28.35 -41.40
N PRO A 380 15.66 27.74 -40.91
CA PRO A 380 15.54 26.29 -40.85
C PRO A 380 15.69 25.60 -42.21
N SER A 381 15.40 26.32 -43.31
CA SER A 381 15.57 25.82 -44.67
C SER A 381 17.03 25.57 -45.07
N GLU A 382 18.01 26.14 -44.35
CA GLU A 382 19.44 25.92 -44.59
C GLU A 382 19.95 24.58 -44.01
N GLY A 383 19.09 23.84 -43.31
CA GLY A 383 19.38 22.51 -42.78
C GLY A 383 20.09 22.52 -41.42
N TRP A 384 20.22 21.32 -40.84
CA TRP A 384 20.70 21.13 -39.47
C TRP A 384 22.17 21.52 -39.25
N ALA A 385 23.01 21.38 -40.27
CA ALA A 385 24.44 21.68 -40.21
C ALA A 385 24.71 23.20 -40.24
N ALA A 386 23.95 23.95 -41.04
CA ALA A 386 24.02 25.41 -41.08
C ALA A 386 23.53 26.05 -39.77
N ASN A 387 22.63 25.36 -39.07
CA ASN A 387 22.07 25.78 -37.77
C ASN A 387 22.88 25.28 -36.57
N TRP A 388 24.22 25.28 -36.62
CA TRP A 388 25.04 24.77 -35.51
C TRP A 388 24.84 25.51 -34.17
N VAL A 389 24.49 26.80 -34.22
CA VAL A 389 24.19 27.63 -33.03
C VAL A 389 22.93 27.14 -32.30
N PHE A 390 21.97 26.56 -33.04
CA PHE A 390 20.79 25.93 -32.45
C PHE A 390 21.16 24.78 -31.51
N TRP A 391 22.11 23.94 -31.92
CA TRP A 391 22.56 22.80 -31.10
C TRP A 391 23.31 23.26 -29.85
N VAL A 392 24.06 24.36 -29.94
CA VAL A 392 24.72 24.98 -28.78
C VAL A 392 23.70 25.53 -27.79
N ARG A 393 22.68 26.26 -28.27
CA ARG A 393 21.56 26.74 -27.43
C ARG A 393 20.84 25.59 -26.74
N LEU A 394 20.53 24.53 -27.49
CA LEU A 394 19.84 23.34 -26.99
C LEU A 394 20.67 22.62 -25.92
N LEU A 395 21.99 22.50 -26.11
CA LEU A 395 22.89 21.90 -25.13
C LEU A 395 22.93 22.69 -23.81
N LEU A 396 23.05 24.02 -23.88
CA LEU A 396 23.13 24.88 -22.70
C LEU A 396 21.82 24.92 -21.91
N MET A 397 20.68 24.92 -22.61
CA MET A 397 19.36 24.85 -22.00
C MET A 397 19.19 23.54 -21.20
N GLU A 398 19.49 22.40 -21.83
CA GLU A 398 19.36 21.09 -21.18
C GLU A 398 20.36 20.90 -20.04
N LEU A 399 21.57 21.46 -20.17
CA LEU A 399 22.55 21.42 -19.08
C LEU A 399 22.04 22.15 -17.84
N GLY A 400 21.43 23.33 -18.03
CA GLY A 400 20.86 24.11 -16.95
C GLY A 400 19.67 23.41 -16.28
N LEU A 401 18.72 22.92 -17.09
CA LEU A 401 17.55 22.18 -16.61
C LEU A 401 17.95 20.88 -15.90
N GLY A 402 18.88 20.12 -16.48
CA GLY A 402 19.41 18.89 -15.90
C GLY A 402 20.12 19.13 -14.57
N PHE A 403 20.93 20.19 -14.46
CA PHE A 403 21.61 20.52 -13.21
C PHE A 403 20.62 20.95 -12.10
N ALA A 404 19.61 21.76 -12.45
CA ALA A 404 18.56 22.19 -11.52
C ALA A 404 17.70 21.00 -11.07
N GLY A 405 17.25 20.15 -12.01
CA GLY A 405 16.48 18.95 -11.72
C GLY A 405 17.23 17.98 -10.82
N ASN A 406 18.50 17.67 -11.15
CA ASN A 406 19.36 16.83 -10.31
C ASN A 406 19.62 17.42 -8.92
N SER A 407 19.59 18.75 -8.77
CA SER A 407 19.79 19.41 -7.47
C SER A 407 18.57 19.26 -6.55
N GLN A 408 17.37 19.07 -7.09
CA GLN A 408 16.17 18.78 -6.28
C GLN A 408 16.18 17.36 -5.72
N VAL A 409 16.82 16.41 -6.41
CA VAL A 409 16.89 14.99 -5.99
C VAL A 409 17.53 14.82 -4.61
N ASN A 410 18.54 15.64 -4.30
CA ASN A 410 19.20 15.62 -2.98
C ASN A 410 18.25 16.01 -1.83
N ALA A 411 17.15 16.71 -2.12
CA ALA A 411 16.11 17.01 -1.14
C ALA A 411 15.14 15.85 -0.90
N PHE A 412 15.03 14.91 -1.86
CA PHE A 412 14.15 13.74 -1.79
C PHE A 412 14.87 12.48 -1.31
N VAL A 413 16.17 12.34 -1.62
CA VAL A 413 16.99 11.18 -1.22
C VAL A 413 18.35 11.66 -0.72
N PRO A 414 18.45 12.11 0.54
CA PRO A 414 19.68 12.71 1.10
C PRO A 414 20.85 11.71 1.23
N ASP A 415 20.57 10.40 1.23
CA ASP A 415 21.59 9.35 1.39
C ASP A 415 22.40 9.10 0.10
N LEU A 416 21.89 9.53 -1.06
CA LEU A 416 22.63 9.53 -2.32
C LEU A 416 23.54 10.77 -2.34
N ASN A 417 24.80 10.63 -1.93
CA ASN A 417 25.80 11.71 -1.85
C ASN A 417 26.09 12.39 -3.23
N PHE A 418 25.18 13.27 -3.68
CA PHE A 418 25.18 14.04 -4.92
C PHE A 418 26.03 15.31 -4.78
N THR A 419 27.34 15.14 -4.79
CA THR A 419 28.26 16.29 -4.84
C THR A 419 28.02 17.15 -6.10
N VAL A 420 28.31 18.45 -6.02
CA VAL A 420 28.13 19.39 -7.16
C VAL A 420 28.83 18.88 -8.42
N ARG A 421 30.03 18.30 -8.27
CA ARG A 421 30.79 17.70 -9.37
C ARG A 421 30.03 16.54 -10.04
N LYS A 422 29.45 15.63 -9.26
CA LYS A 422 28.66 14.50 -9.79
C LYS A 422 27.41 14.99 -10.53
N ARG A 423 26.70 15.97 -9.98
CA ARG A 423 25.53 16.59 -10.64
C ARG A 423 25.88 17.22 -11.99
N LEU A 424 27.00 17.93 -12.06
CA LEU A 424 27.47 18.55 -13.29
C LEU A 424 27.84 17.50 -14.34
N VAL A 425 28.52 16.41 -13.95
CA VAL A 425 28.89 15.31 -14.88
C VAL A 425 27.65 14.59 -15.40
N ILE A 426 26.66 14.31 -14.55
CA ILE A 426 25.39 13.69 -14.97
C ILE A 426 24.66 14.61 -15.95
N ALA A 427 24.47 15.88 -15.59
CA ALA A 427 23.77 16.84 -16.44
C ALA A 427 24.45 17.02 -17.80
N LEU A 428 25.79 17.09 -17.83
CA LEU A 428 26.57 17.21 -19.07
C LEU A 428 26.42 15.97 -19.95
N GLY A 429 26.58 14.77 -19.39
CA GLY A 429 26.46 13.53 -20.16
C GLY A 429 25.06 13.32 -20.73
N THR A 430 24.02 13.63 -19.96
CA THR A 430 22.62 13.61 -20.44
C THR A 430 22.42 14.60 -21.58
N SER A 431 22.90 15.84 -21.42
CA SER A 431 22.70 16.91 -22.42
C SER A 431 23.42 16.59 -23.73
N VAL A 432 24.64 16.04 -23.67
CA VAL A 432 25.38 15.61 -24.86
C VAL A 432 24.69 14.47 -25.58
N GLY A 433 24.24 13.43 -24.85
CA GLY A 433 23.50 12.29 -25.44
C GLY A 433 22.18 12.72 -26.08
N TYR A 434 21.46 13.63 -25.43
CA TYR A 434 20.25 14.24 -25.95
C TYR A 434 20.47 14.98 -27.27
N VAL A 435 21.42 15.93 -27.28
CA VAL A 435 21.72 16.74 -28.48
C VAL A 435 22.23 15.85 -29.63
N ALA A 436 23.08 14.87 -29.35
CA ALA A 436 23.56 13.92 -30.35
C ALA A 436 22.40 13.13 -31.00
N THR A 437 21.41 12.71 -30.21
CA THR A 437 20.23 12.00 -30.72
C THR A 437 19.34 12.92 -31.57
N CYS A 438 19.19 14.18 -31.17
CA CYS A 438 18.44 15.16 -31.96
C CYS A 438 19.14 15.53 -33.27
N ILE A 439 20.48 15.61 -33.29
CA ILE A 439 21.26 15.81 -34.51
C ILE A 439 21.09 14.61 -35.45
N LEU A 440 21.16 13.39 -34.94
CA LEU A 440 20.94 12.17 -35.73
C LEU A 440 19.52 12.11 -36.31
N ALA A 441 18.52 12.52 -35.52
CA ALA A 441 17.13 12.64 -36.01
C ALA A 441 17.02 13.71 -37.10
N ALA A 442 17.68 14.86 -36.93
CA ALA A 442 17.69 15.93 -37.92
C ALA A 442 18.39 15.53 -39.22
N SER A 443 19.42 14.69 -39.16
CA SER A 443 20.12 14.19 -40.34
C SER A 443 19.37 13.07 -41.07
N THR A 444 18.44 12.38 -40.40
CA THR A 444 17.71 11.23 -40.95
C THR A 444 16.28 11.55 -41.36
N ILE A 445 15.56 12.35 -40.56
CA ILE A 445 14.14 12.70 -40.75
C ILE A 445 14.00 14.09 -41.41
N GLY A 446 15.02 14.94 -41.31
CA GLY A 446 15.03 16.31 -41.82
C GLY A 446 14.97 17.36 -40.70
N PHE A 447 15.34 18.60 -41.04
CA PHE A 447 15.38 19.74 -40.11
C PHE A 447 14.37 20.80 -40.54
N PRO A 448 13.53 21.32 -39.62
CA PRO A 448 13.46 20.99 -38.19
C PRO A 448 12.83 19.62 -37.92
N VAL A 449 13.27 18.95 -36.84
CA VAL A 449 12.74 17.63 -36.46
C VAL A 449 11.27 17.76 -36.03
N PRO A 450 10.32 17.03 -36.64
CA PRO A 450 8.92 17.07 -36.22
C PRO A 450 8.77 16.67 -34.76
N LEU A 451 8.01 17.46 -33.99
CA LEU A 451 7.76 17.20 -32.58
C LEU A 451 9.04 17.04 -31.74
N MET A 452 10.10 17.80 -32.02
CA MET A 452 11.42 17.66 -31.37
C MET A 452 11.36 17.65 -29.83
N MET A 453 10.52 18.49 -29.22
CA MET A 453 10.31 18.52 -27.77
C MET A 453 9.75 17.20 -27.23
N GLN A 454 8.91 16.52 -28.02
CA GLN A 454 8.29 15.25 -27.65
C GLN A 454 9.20 14.05 -27.92
N PHE A 455 9.90 14.10 -29.07
CA PHE A 455 10.94 13.14 -29.43
C PHE A 455 12.06 13.14 -28.39
N GLY A 456 12.47 14.32 -27.94
CA GLY A 456 13.54 14.54 -26.98
C GLY A 456 13.32 13.94 -25.58
N VAL A 457 12.08 13.71 -25.17
CA VAL A 457 11.75 13.09 -23.87
C VAL A 457 12.32 11.66 -23.77
N ILE A 458 12.33 10.92 -24.89
CA ILE A 458 12.80 9.53 -24.94
C ILE A 458 14.31 9.48 -24.64
N PRO A 459 15.19 10.23 -25.34
CA PRO A 459 16.60 10.34 -24.99
C PRO A 459 16.86 10.76 -23.54
N ILE A 460 16.15 11.77 -23.01
CA ILE A 460 16.36 12.23 -21.62
C ILE A 460 16.02 11.12 -20.61
N SER A 461 14.94 10.37 -20.87
CA SER A 461 14.50 9.25 -20.04
C SER A 461 15.45 8.06 -20.08
N ILE A 462 16.32 7.97 -21.10
CA ILE A 462 17.33 6.91 -21.23
C ILE A 462 18.67 7.37 -20.64
N TYR A 463 19.15 8.56 -21.04
CA TYR A 463 20.48 9.04 -20.67
C TYR A 463 20.57 9.47 -19.21
N THR A 464 19.52 10.03 -18.60
CA THR A 464 19.56 10.45 -17.20
C THR A 464 19.75 9.26 -16.23
N PRO A 465 18.96 8.17 -16.32
CA PRO A 465 19.24 6.91 -15.63
C PRO A 465 20.64 6.35 -15.86
N LEU A 466 21.06 6.30 -17.12
CA LEU A 466 22.34 5.73 -17.52
C LEU A 466 23.51 6.50 -16.91
N MET A 467 23.51 7.83 -17.03
CA MET A 467 24.53 8.71 -16.47
C MET A 467 24.54 8.69 -14.95
N THR A 468 23.36 8.64 -14.32
CA THR A 468 23.24 8.54 -12.85
C THR A 468 23.87 7.24 -12.35
N ARG A 469 23.62 6.11 -13.03
CA ARG A 469 24.25 4.81 -12.70
C ARG A 469 25.76 4.84 -12.91
N ILE A 470 26.25 5.38 -14.01
CA ILE A 470 27.68 5.46 -14.31
C ILE A 470 28.43 6.33 -13.29
N VAL A 471 27.86 7.47 -12.89
CA VAL A 471 28.52 8.45 -12.02
C VAL A 471 28.41 8.09 -10.54
N LEU A 472 27.31 7.43 -10.13
CA LEU A 472 27.07 7.11 -8.72
C LEU A 472 27.42 5.67 -8.35
N MET A 473 27.52 4.74 -9.31
CA MET A 473 27.77 3.32 -9.03
C MET A 473 29.00 2.78 -9.77
N ALA A 474 30.04 2.46 -9.02
CA ALA A 474 30.93 1.35 -9.37
C ALA A 474 30.19 0.03 -9.04
N LYS A 475 30.53 -1.04 -9.78
CA LYS A 475 29.75 -2.28 -9.99
C LYS A 475 29.24 -3.05 -8.75
N ASP A 476 29.61 -2.68 -7.52
CA ASP A 476 29.29 -3.42 -6.28
C ASP A 476 28.86 -2.49 -5.11
N SER A 477 27.77 -1.75 -5.25
CA SER A 477 27.30 -0.82 -4.21
C SER A 477 25.90 -1.18 -3.67
N PRO A 478 25.67 -1.13 -2.34
CA PRO A 478 24.42 -1.55 -1.68
C PRO A 478 23.17 -0.70 -1.98
N PHE A 479 23.29 0.37 -2.77
CA PHE A 479 22.21 1.36 -3.03
C PHE A 479 21.31 1.02 -4.24
N LYS A 480 21.26 -0.24 -4.68
CA LYS A 480 20.46 -0.67 -5.85
C LYS A 480 18.96 -0.42 -5.66
N PHE A 481 18.46 -0.55 -4.42
CA PHE A 481 17.05 -0.34 -4.07
C PHE A 481 16.62 1.13 -4.18
N ASP A 482 17.42 2.06 -3.66
CA ASP A 482 17.13 3.51 -3.70
C ASP A 482 17.21 4.08 -5.12
N SER A 483 18.05 3.47 -5.96
CA SER A 483 18.10 3.76 -7.39
C SER A 483 16.77 3.44 -8.07
N ASP A 484 16.18 2.26 -7.85
CA ASP A 484 14.90 1.90 -8.48
C ASP A 484 13.74 2.80 -8.01
N VAL A 485 13.77 3.28 -6.76
CA VAL A 485 12.84 4.29 -6.23
C VAL A 485 13.03 5.64 -6.94
N PHE A 486 14.27 6.10 -7.09
CA PHE A 486 14.62 7.31 -7.83
C PHE A 486 14.14 7.24 -9.29
N HIS A 487 14.34 6.10 -9.96
CA HIS A 487 13.94 5.92 -11.35
C HIS A 487 12.41 5.97 -11.49
N ARG A 488 11.66 5.30 -10.59
CA ARG A 488 10.19 5.37 -10.57
C ARG A 488 9.69 6.80 -10.32
N PHE A 489 10.33 7.55 -9.42
CA PHE A 489 9.99 8.94 -9.13
C PHE A 489 10.31 9.86 -10.32
N PHE A 490 11.47 9.72 -10.95
CA PHE A 490 11.86 10.54 -12.12
C PHE A 490 10.93 10.31 -13.31
N PHE A 491 10.56 9.05 -13.60
CA PHE A 491 9.56 8.72 -14.60
C PHE A 491 8.17 9.30 -14.24
N ALA A 492 7.76 9.23 -12.97
CA ALA A 492 6.50 9.84 -12.53
C ALA A 492 6.51 11.37 -12.65
N HIS A 493 7.61 12.04 -12.28
CA HIS A 493 7.76 13.50 -12.34
C HIS A 493 7.75 14.03 -13.78
N MET A 494 8.44 13.35 -14.70
CA MET A 494 8.40 13.65 -16.14
C MET A 494 7.00 13.43 -16.75
N THR A 495 6.22 12.51 -16.19
CA THR A 495 4.83 12.28 -16.60
C THR A 495 3.88 13.34 -16.02
N TYR A 496 4.15 13.84 -14.80
CA TYR A 496 3.30 14.80 -14.08
C TYR A 496 3.39 16.23 -14.61
N PHE A 497 4.57 16.69 -15.05
CA PHE A 497 4.74 18.01 -15.69
C PHE A 497 3.97 18.17 -17.02
N ARG A 498 3.38 17.08 -17.52
CA ARG A 498 2.54 17.06 -18.73
C ARG A 498 1.05 17.32 -18.46
N CYS A 499 0.52 17.08 -17.25
CA CYS A 499 -0.90 17.34 -17.00
C CYS A 499 -1.22 18.84 -16.88
N THR A 500 -0.28 19.65 -16.39
CA THR A 500 -0.50 21.09 -16.14
C THR A 500 -0.20 22.00 -17.33
N ARG A 501 0.45 21.51 -18.41
CA ARG A 501 0.65 22.30 -19.66
C ARG A 501 -0.23 21.88 -20.83
N CYS A 502 -0.96 20.77 -20.74
CA CYS A 502 -1.98 20.42 -21.75
C CYS A 502 -3.31 21.16 -21.59
N CYS A 503 -3.52 21.93 -20.51
CA CYS A 503 -4.76 22.69 -20.28
C CYS A 503 -4.65 24.22 -20.49
N THR A 504 -3.52 24.75 -20.99
CA THR A 504 -3.36 26.23 -21.11
C THR A 504 -2.71 26.73 -22.39
N THR A 505 -2.77 25.98 -23.47
CA THR A 505 -2.45 26.52 -24.81
C THR A 505 -3.36 25.91 -25.87
N THR A 506 -4.63 26.25 -25.77
CA THR A 506 -5.56 26.29 -26.89
C THR A 506 -6.28 27.62 -26.79
N PHE A 507 -5.57 28.71 -27.09
CA PHE A 507 -6.08 30.01 -27.52
C PHE A 507 -4.87 30.96 -27.65
N LEU A 508 -4.25 30.91 -28.82
CA LEU A 508 -3.68 31.99 -29.64
C LEU A 508 -2.70 31.39 -30.65
#